data_AF-A0A3P8IE93-F1
#
_entry.id   AF-A0A3P8IE93-F1
#
_cell.length_a   1.000
_cell.length_b   1.000
_cell.length_c   1.000
_cell.angle_alpha   90.00
_cell.angle_beta   90.00
_cell.angle_gamma   90.00
#
_symmetry.space_group_name_H-M   'P 1'
#
loop_
_entity.id
_entity.type
_entity.pdbx_description
1 polymer ?
#
loop_
_entity_poly.entity_id
_entity_poly.type
_entity_poly.pdbx_seq_one_letter_code
_entity_poly.pdbx_strand_id
1 'polypeptide(L)' 'MDKHYKRLWHCVIVRGQYSSFYSYQPGYSFCFRHGPRVFLLFKTPNT' A
#
# COMPACT_ATOMS: atom_id res chain seq x y z
N MET A 1 -7.80 -6.30 -3.97
CA MET A 1 -8.25 -5.05 -3.34
C MET A 1 -9.25 -4.31 -4.22
N ASP A 2 -8.94 -4.07 -5.49
CA ASP A 2 -9.77 -3.26 -6.41
C ASP A 2 -11.22 -3.71 -6.60
N LYS A 3 -11.50 -5.01 -6.57
CA LYS A 3 -12.86 -5.56 -6.73
C LYS A 3 -13.76 -5.31 -5.51
N HIS A 4 -13.18 -5.22 -4.31
CA HIS A 4 -13.92 -5.08 -3.05
C HIS A 4 -13.86 -3.67 -2.45
N TYR A 5 -12.77 -2.94 -2.65
CA TYR A 5 -12.51 -1.66 -1.96
C TYR A 5 -12.50 -0.44 -2.88
N LYS A 6 -13.06 -0.58 -4.09
CA LYS A 6 -13.05 0.39 -5.20
C LYS A 6 -11.63 0.70 -5.69
N ARG A 7 -11.45 0.75 -7.01
CA ARG A 7 -10.18 1.14 -7.68
C ARG A 7 -9.75 2.56 -7.26
N LEU A 8 -8.46 2.88 -7.23
CA LEU A 8 -7.28 2.09 -7.62
C LEU A 8 -6.37 1.80 -6.42
N TRP A 9 -5.87 0.57 -6.31
CA TRP A 9 -4.91 0.19 -5.27
C TRP A 9 -3.52 -0.08 -5.84
N HIS A 10 -2.51 0.52 -5.22
CA HIS A 10 -1.11 0.20 -5.49
C HIS A 10 -0.59 -0.79 -4.45
N CYS A 11 0.16 -1.78 -4.91
CA CYS A 11 0.84 -2.77 -4.07
C CYS A 11 2.32 -2.78 -4.42
N VAL A 12 3.17 -2.50 -3.43
CA VAL A 12 4.63 -2.52 -3.55
C VAL A 12 5.19 -3.61 -2.66
N ILE A 13 6.02 -4.49 -3.22
CA ILE A 13 6.69 -5.57 -2.50
C ILE A 13 8.19 -5.26 -2.50
N VAL A 14 8.75 -5.09 -1.31
CA VAL A 14 10.19 -4.80 -1.14
C VAL A 14 10.87 -5.96 -0.42
N ARG A 15 12.08 -6.32 -0.88
CA ARG A 15 13.01 -7.19 -0.15
C ARG A 15 14.06 -6.31 0.48
N GLY A 16 14.12 -6.28 1.82
CA GLY A 16 15.07 -5.45 2.57
C GLY A 16 14.40 -4.31 3.33
N GLN A 17 15.08 -3.16 3.39
CA GLN A 17 14.62 -1.98 4.10
C GLN A 17 13.95 -1.00 3.14
N TYR A 18 12.87 -0.38 3.59
CA TYR A 18 12.14 0.60 2.80
C TYR A 18 11.57 1.68 3.72
N SER A 19 11.60 2.92 3.24
CA SER A 19 10.96 4.07 3.88
C SER A 19 10.08 4.75 2.84
N SER A 20 8.78 4.83 3.11
CA SER A 20 7.84 5.61 2.31
C SER A 20 7.05 6.55 3.19
N PHE A 21 6.80 7.73 2.64
CA PHE A 21 5.86 8.68 3.17
C PHE A 21 4.65 8.74 2.23
N TYR A 22 3.49 8.32 2.74
CA TYR A 22 2.22 8.39 2.02
C TYR A 22 1.26 9.28 2.81
N SER A 23 0.92 10.44 2.26
CA SER A 23 0.19 11.51 2.97
C SER A 23 -1.13 11.87 2.32
N TYR A 24 -1.60 11.04 1.40
CA TYR A 24 -2.72 11.42 0.55
C TYR A 24 -4.08 11.20 1.23
N GLN A 25 -4.34 10.03 1.82
CA GLN A 25 -5.59 9.75 2.55
C GLN A 25 -5.31 8.95 3.83
N PRO A 26 -5.68 9.48 5.02
CA PRO A 26 -5.59 8.72 6.26
C PRO A 26 -6.57 7.54 6.23
N GLY A 27 -6.11 6.36 6.65
CA GLY A 27 -6.94 5.15 6.79
C GLY A 27 -6.97 4.20 5.58
N TYR A 28 -6.32 4.54 4.47
CA TYR A 28 -6.24 3.67 3.28
C TYR A 28 -4.81 3.27 2.90
N SER A 29 -3.89 3.26 3.87
CA SER A 29 -2.53 2.75 3.75
C SER A 29 -2.31 1.58 4.72
N PHE A 30 -1.81 0.47 4.19
CA PHE A 30 -1.49 -0.74 4.94
C PHE A 30 -0.04 -1.13 4.69
N CYS A 31 0.74 -1.24 5.75
CA CYS A 31 2.13 -1.67 5.70
C CYS A 31 2.29 -2.89 6.60
N PHE A 32 2.69 -4.03 6.05
CA PHE A 32 2.95 -5.22 6.85
C PHE A 32 4.17 -5.98 6.34
N ARG A 33 4.83 -6.69 7.25
CA ARG A 33 5.96 -7.57 6.92
C ARG A 33 5.49 -9.01 6.95
N HIS A 34 5.82 -9.76 5.92
CA HIS A 34 5.60 -11.20 5.88
C HIS A 34 6.89 -11.89 5.45
N GLY A 35 7.53 -12.57 6.41
CA GLY A 35 8.87 -13.14 6.23
C GLY A 35 9.91 -12.07 5.86
N PRO A 36 10.76 -12.31 4.84
CA PRO A 36 11.79 -11.36 4.41
C PRO A 36 11.27 -10.26 3.48
N ARG A 37 9.95 -10.11 3.35
CA ARG A 37 9.31 -9.19 2.40
C ARG A 37 8.43 -8.18 3.14
N VAL A 38 8.51 -6.93 2.71
CA VAL A 38 7.64 -5.84 3.17
C VAL A 38 6.61 -5.57 2.09
N PHE A 39 5.35 -5.53 2.50
CA PHE A 39 4.21 -5.24 1.65
C PHE A 39 3.67 -3.87 2.02
N LEU A 40 3.56 -3.00 1.03
CA LEU A 40 2.92 -1.70 1.16
C LEU A 40 1.76 -1.61 0.20
N LEU A 41 0.58 -1.35 0.74
CA LEU A 41 -0.64 -1.15 -0.01
C LEU A 41 -1.15 0.24 0.29
N PHE A 42 -1.44 1.02 -0.74
CA PHE A 42 -2.07 2.32 -0.59
C PHE A 42 -3.05 2.58 -1.72
N LYS A 43 -4.15 3.25 -1.39
CA LYS A 43 -5.22 3.54 -2.35
C LYS A 43 -5.01 4.91 -2.98
N THR A 44 -4.80 4.99 -4.28
CA THR A 44 -4.87 6.28 -4.98
C THR A 44 -6.33 6.58 -5.33
N PRO A 45 -6.82 7.79 -5.04
CA PRO A 45 -8.13 8.19 -5.52
C PRO A 45 -8.05 8.42 -7.02
N ASN A 46 -9.00 7.82 -7.74
CA ASN A 46 -9.35 8.31 -9.06
C ASN A 46 -10.18 9.58 -8.85
N THR A 47 -9.63 10.72 -9.28
CA THR A 47 -10.40 11.92 -9.64
C THR A 47 -11.49 11.57 -10.63
#